data_AF-A0A0U1DXZ9-F1
#
_entry.id   AF-A0A0U1DXZ9-F1
#
_cell.length_a   1.000
_cell.length_b   1.000
_cell.length_c   1.000
_cell.angle_alpha   90.00
_cell.angle_beta   90.00
_cell.angle_gamma   90.00
#
_symmetry.space_group_name_H-M   'P 1'
#
loop_
_entity.id
_entity.type
_entity.pdbx_description
1 polymer ?
#
loop_
_entity_poly.entity_id
_entity_poly.type
_entity_poly.pdbx_seq_one_letter_code
_entity_poly.pdbx_strand_id
1 'polypeptide(L)'
;MPLQVGDTWTEAGPDGARIYTWHLAIAMRPRMWVFNSVGRLGHDREGNGGHEGRITVQYQFTRPGNDITLFSRTMTIEAYKDAPLPDALFRVVNPANIDAYHAAVARELALAGPSR
;
A
#
# COMPACT_ATOMS: atom_id res chain seq x y z
N MET A 1 -1.93 -17.73 7.02
CA MET A 1 -0.73 -17.48 7.85
C MET A 1 -0.51 -15.98 7.97
N PRO A 2 0.04 -15.46 9.07
CA PRO A 2 0.42 -14.05 9.14
C PRO A 2 1.55 -13.79 8.13
N LEU A 3 1.48 -12.65 7.42
CA LEU A 3 2.53 -12.20 6.50
C LEU A 3 3.91 -12.23 7.19
N GLN A 4 4.95 -12.69 6.50
CA GLN A 4 6.34 -12.77 6.95
C GLN A 4 7.22 -11.75 6.19
N VAL A 5 8.29 -11.28 6.84
CA VAL A 5 9.24 -10.41 6.14
C VAL A 5 9.85 -11.16 4.97
N GLY A 6 9.84 -10.52 3.80
CA GLY A 6 10.21 -11.15 2.53
C GLY A 6 9.02 -11.69 1.71
N ASP A 7 7.83 -11.79 2.30
CA ASP A 7 6.63 -12.20 1.55
C ASP A 7 6.34 -11.23 0.41
N THR A 8 5.91 -11.80 -0.71
CA THR A 8 5.54 -11.06 -1.93
C THR A 8 4.12 -11.39 -2.35
N TRP A 9 3.36 -10.39 -2.79
CA TRP A 9 2.06 -10.59 -3.41
C TRP A 9 1.80 -9.56 -4.50
N THR A 10 0.83 -9.85 -5.37
CA THR A 10 0.39 -8.93 -6.42
C THR A 10 -0.99 -8.37 -6.10
N GLU A 11 -1.17 -7.07 -6.30
CA GLU A 11 -2.45 -6.40 -6.17
C GLU A 11 -2.80 -5.71 -7.49
N ALA A 12 -4.05 -5.89 -7.95
CA ALA A 12 -4.57 -5.12 -9.06
C ALA A 12 -5.01 -3.75 -8.57
N GLY A 13 -4.60 -2.70 -9.26
CA GLY A 13 -5.03 -1.34 -9.03
C GLY A 13 -6.53 -1.14 -9.26
N PRO A 14 -7.06 0.07 -9.00
CA PRO A 14 -8.50 0.34 -9.04
C PRO A 14 -9.17 0.04 -10.39
N ASP A 15 -8.41 0.06 -11.48
CA ASP A 15 -8.87 -0.26 -12.84
C ASP A 15 -8.84 -1.75 -13.19
N GLY A 16 -8.34 -2.60 -12.28
CA GLY A 16 -8.24 -4.06 -12.46
C GLY A 16 -7.21 -4.51 -13.51
N ALA A 17 -6.50 -3.57 -14.13
CA ALA A 17 -5.59 -3.82 -15.24
C ALA A 17 -4.12 -3.63 -14.85
N ARG A 18 -3.84 -2.68 -13.94
CA ARG A 18 -2.48 -2.36 -13.49
C ARG A 18 -2.11 -3.19 -12.27
N ILE A 19 -1.07 -3.99 -12.35
CA ILE A 19 -0.63 -4.86 -11.27
C ILE A 19 0.59 -4.26 -10.57
N TYR A 20 0.55 -4.28 -9.25
CA TYR A 20 1.65 -3.89 -8.38
C TYR A 20 2.13 -5.12 -7.62
N THR A 21 3.44 -5.40 -7.70
CA THR A 21 4.07 -6.44 -6.87
C THR A 21 4.58 -5.79 -5.60
N TRP A 22 4.09 -6.26 -4.46
CA TRP A 22 4.43 -5.77 -3.14
C TRP A 22 5.34 -6.76 -2.42
N HIS A 23 6.21 -6.22 -1.59
CA HIS A 23 7.12 -6.96 -0.72
C HIS A 23 6.94 -6.46 0.71
N LEU A 24 6.80 -7.37 1.67
CA LEU A 24 6.85 -7.01 3.08
C LEU A 24 8.31 -6.81 3.52
N ALA A 25 8.71 -5.55 3.74
CA ALA A 25 10.07 -5.19 4.12
C ALA A 25 10.30 -5.18 5.64
N ILE A 26 9.33 -4.68 6.42
CA ILE A 26 9.42 -4.59 7.89
C ILE A 26 8.08 -5.00 8.52
N ALA A 27 8.14 -5.84 9.55
CA ALA A 27 6.99 -6.22 10.36
C ALA A 27 7.31 -6.20 11.87
N MET A 28 7.17 -5.03 12.49
CA MET A 28 7.28 -4.86 13.96
C MET A 28 5.88 -4.94 14.58
N ARG A 29 5.43 -6.14 14.94
CA ARG A 29 4.03 -6.37 15.34
C ARG A 29 3.74 -5.87 16.77
N PRO A 30 2.59 -5.23 17.04
CA PRO A 30 1.57 -4.73 16.09
C PRO A 30 1.83 -3.28 15.61
N ARG A 31 3.02 -2.72 15.87
CA ARG A 31 3.29 -1.28 15.86
C ARG A 31 3.63 -0.70 14.50
N MET A 32 4.29 -1.43 13.61
CA MET A 32 4.78 -0.88 12.35
C MET A 32 4.89 -1.93 11.27
N TRP A 33 4.54 -1.52 10.06
CA TRP A 33 4.67 -2.32 8.84
C TRP A 33 5.20 -1.44 7.72
N VAL A 34 6.13 -1.97 6.92
CA VAL A 34 6.64 -1.30 5.72
C VAL A 34 6.55 -2.25 4.53
N PHE A 35 5.97 -1.75 3.45
CA PHE A 35 5.76 -2.47 2.21
C PHE A 35 6.41 -1.73 1.05
N ASN A 36 7.07 -2.47 0.16
CA ASN A 36 7.73 -1.91 -1.01
C ASN A 36 7.17 -2.51 -2.29
N SER A 37 6.85 -1.67 -3.27
CA SER A 37 6.71 -2.07 -4.67
C SER A 37 7.89 -1.51 -5.45
N VAL A 38 8.58 -2.36 -6.20
CA VAL A 38 9.80 -2.01 -6.94
C VAL A 38 9.74 -2.59 -8.35
N GLY A 39 10.40 -1.91 -9.30
CA GLY A 39 10.46 -2.33 -10.70
C GLY A 39 9.30 -1.74 -11.51
N ARG A 40 8.66 -2.57 -12.34
CA ARG A 40 7.62 -2.14 -13.28
C ARG A 40 6.28 -1.90 -12.58
N LEU A 41 6.08 -0.70 -12.05
CA LEU A 41 4.84 -0.32 -11.36
C LEU A 41 3.66 -0.30 -12.33
N GLY A 42 2.60 -1.06 -12.02
CA GLY A 42 1.38 -1.11 -12.82
C GLY A 42 1.51 -1.89 -14.13
N HIS A 43 2.35 -2.93 -14.15
CA HIS A 43 2.47 -3.84 -15.28
C HIS A 43 1.18 -4.65 -15.50
N ASP A 44 0.99 -5.26 -16.67
CA ASP A 44 -0.16 -6.13 -16.92
C ASP A 44 0.06 -7.56 -16.38
N ARG A 45 -0.90 -8.48 -16.61
CA ARG A 45 -0.81 -9.88 -16.13
C ARG A 45 0.37 -10.67 -16.68
N GLU A 46 0.89 -10.28 -17.84
CA GLU A 46 2.04 -10.92 -18.49
C GLU A 46 3.36 -10.30 -18.05
N GLY A 47 3.33 -9.24 -17.21
CA GLY A 47 4.51 -8.50 -16.78
C GLY A 47 4.92 -7.40 -17.77
N ASN A 48 4.13 -7.16 -18.82
CA ASN A 48 4.43 -6.14 -19.82
C ASN A 48 3.94 -4.75 -19.36
N GLY A 49 4.51 -3.71 -19.96
CA GLY A 49 4.14 -2.33 -19.61
C GLY A 49 4.56 -1.94 -18.20
N GLY A 50 3.85 -1.00 -17.57
CA GLY A 50 4.26 -0.41 -16.30
C GLY A 50 5.44 0.55 -16.41
N HIS A 51 5.75 1.22 -15.30
CA HIS A 51 6.80 2.23 -15.22
C HIS A 51 7.82 1.85 -14.16
N GLU A 52 9.11 1.91 -14.51
CA GLU A 52 10.20 1.72 -13.55
C GLU A 52 10.11 2.76 -12.44
N GLY A 53 10.05 2.28 -11.20
CA GLY A 53 9.98 3.14 -10.03
C GLY A 53 9.93 2.36 -8.73
N ARG A 54 9.74 3.11 -7.65
CA ARG A 54 9.57 2.53 -6.31
C ARG A 54 8.42 3.21 -5.58
N ILE A 55 7.63 2.41 -4.89
CA ILE A 55 6.65 2.86 -3.90
C ILE A 55 6.99 2.22 -2.57
N THR A 56 7.13 3.04 -1.53
CA THR A 56 7.24 2.59 -0.14
C THR A 56 6.00 3.05 0.61
N VAL A 57 5.31 2.13 1.28
CA VAL A 57 4.20 2.44 2.18
C VAL A 57 4.58 2.02 3.59
N GLN A 58 4.57 2.97 4.51
CA GLN A 58 4.79 2.74 5.92
C GLN A 58 3.51 3.00 6.72
N TYR A 59 3.18 2.07 7.60
CA TYR A 59 2.16 2.26 8.63
C TYR A 59 2.82 2.26 10.00
N GLN A 60 2.36 3.17 10.88
CA GLN A 60 2.65 3.13 12.30
C GLN A 60 1.34 3.14 13.08
N PHE A 61 1.23 2.31 14.11
CA PHE A 61 0.03 2.13 14.92
C PHE A 61 0.31 2.50 16.38
N THR A 62 -0.62 3.22 16.99
CA THR A 62 -0.61 3.54 18.43
C THR A 62 -1.96 3.21 19.05
N ARG A 63 -1.97 2.93 20.36
CA ARG A 63 -3.19 2.67 21.14
C ARG A 63 -3.27 3.64 22.32
N PRO A 64 -3.82 4.85 22.14
CA PRO A 64 -3.93 5.84 23.22
C PRO A 64 -4.99 5.48 24.27
N GLY A 65 -5.88 4.51 24.00
CA GLY A 65 -6.89 4.02 24.94
C GLY A 65 -7.26 2.57 24.63
N ASN A 66 -8.05 1.94 25.51
CA ASN A 66 -8.36 0.50 25.44
C ASN A 66 -8.95 0.07 24.10
N ASP A 67 -9.87 0.87 23.54
CA ASP A 67 -10.61 0.54 22.31
C ASP A 67 -10.29 1.49 21.14
N ILE A 68 -9.22 2.27 21.27
CA ILE A 68 -8.82 3.25 20.24
C ILE A 68 -7.48 2.82 19.66
N THR A 69 -7.45 2.58 18.35
CA THR A 69 -6.22 2.44 17.58
C THR A 69 -6.12 3.62 16.62
N LEU A 70 -5.03 4.38 16.73
CA LEU A 70 -4.67 5.40 15.75
C LEU A 70 -3.58 4.83 14.84
N PHE A 71 -3.58 5.25 13.58
CA PHE A 71 -2.48 4.94 12.69
C PHE A 71 -2.09 6.15 11.85
N SER A 72 -0.80 6.22 11.51
CA SER A 72 -0.28 7.08 10.45
C SER A 72 0.11 6.24 9.25
N ARG A 73 -0.09 6.79 8.05
CA ARG A 73 0.34 6.19 6.79
C ARG A 73 1.23 7.18 6.06
N THR A 74 2.43 6.76 5.72
CA THR A 74 3.35 7.51 4.85
C THR A 74 3.53 6.74 3.55
N MET A 75 3.44 7.43 2.43
CA MET A 75 3.66 6.87 1.11
C MET A 75 4.72 7.69 0.39
N THR A 76 5.81 7.03 -0.01
CA THR A 76 6.90 7.63 -0.78
C THR A 76 6.88 6.99 -2.16
N ILE A 77 6.82 7.82 -3.20
CA ILE A 77 6.84 7.40 -4.60
C ILE A 77 8.05 8.04 -5.25
N GLU A 78 8.87 7.21 -5.88
CA GLU A 78 10.12 7.63 -6.52
C GLU A 78 10.08 7.24 -7.99
N ALA A 79 10.27 8.25 -8.84
CA ALA A 79 10.48 8.09 -10.27
C ALA A 79 11.97 8.23 -10.56
N TYR A 80 12.48 7.43 -11.50
CA TYR A 80 13.84 7.61 -12.00
C TYR A 80 13.86 8.71 -13.08
N LYS A 81 15.00 9.41 -13.21
CA LYS A 81 15.15 10.51 -14.17
C LYS A 81 14.72 10.11 -15.59
N ASP A 82 15.11 8.92 -16.02
CA ASP A 82 14.89 8.41 -17.38
C ASP A 82 13.58 7.62 -17.51
N ALA A 83 12.81 7.50 -16.42
CA ALA A 83 11.53 6.80 -16.37
C ALA A 83 10.53 7.59 -15.48
N PRO A 84 10.05 8.76 -15.94
CA PRO A 84 9.09 9.54 -15.18
C PRO A 84 7.77 8.75 -14.99
N LEU A 85 7.24 8.80 -13.77
CA LEU A 85 5.94 8.21 -13.45
C LEU A 85 4.81 9.11 -13.97
N PRO A 86 3.69 8.52 -14.45
CA PRO A 86 2.59 9.30 -14.99
C PRO A 86 1.85 10.07 -13.89
N ASP A 87 1.46 11.32 -14.17
CA ASP A 87 0.68 12.19 -13.28
C ASP A 87 -0.56 11.51 -12.68
N ALA A 88 -1.21 10.64 -13.46
CA ALA A 88 -2.37 9.89 -13.03
C ALA A 88 -2.11 9.05 -11.76
N LEU A 89 -0.89 8.52 -11.59
CA LEU A 89 -0.51 7.80 -10.38
C LEU A 89 -0.56 8.71 -9.15
N PHE A 90 0.00 9.93 -9.26
CA PHE A 90 0.02 10.91 -8.18
C PHE A 90 -1.38 11.42 -7.83
N ARG A 91 -2.31 11.48 -8.79
CA ARG A 91 -3.71 11.85 -8.52
C ARG A 91 -4.43 10.81 -7.67
N VAL A 92 -4.20 9.52 -7.93
CA VAL A 92 -4.84 8.43 -7.18
C VAL A 92 -4.37 8.42 -5.73
N VAL A 93 -3.06 8.59 -5.51
CA VAL A 93 -2.45 8.55 -4.18
C VAL A 93 -2.50 9.89 -3.44
N ASN A 94 -3.13 10.91 -4.05
CA ASN A 94 -3.21 12.24 -3.48
C ASN A 94 -3.88 12.19 -2.09
N PRO A 95 -3.29 12.83 -1.06
CA PRO A 95 -3.92 12.93 0.26
C PRO A 95 -5.34 13.50 0.27
N ALA A 96 -5.76 14.23 -0.76
CA ALA A 96 -7.16 14.64 -0.93
C ALA A 96 -8.15 13.47 -0.98
N ASN A 97 -7.70 12.26 -1.33
CA ASN A 97 -8.53 11.05 -1.34
C ASN A 97 -8.53 10.29 -0.01
N ILE A 98 -7.98 10.87 1.07
CA ILE A 98 -7.80 10.16 2.35
C ILE A 98 -9.11 9.68 2.97
N ASP A 99 -10.21 10.41 2.78
CA ASP A 99 -11.52 9.99 3.31
C ASP A 99 -12.04 8.72 2.64
N ALA A 100 -11.84 8.60 1.32
CA ALA A 100 -12.18 7.37 0.60
C ALA A 100 -11.35 6.18 1.09
N TYR A 101 -10.06 6.42 1.38
CA TYR A 101 -9.19 5.42 1.98
C TYR A 101 -9.67 4.99 3.38
N HIS A 102 -10.01 5.94 4.26
CA HIS A 102 -10.54 5.64 5.59
C HIS A 102 -11.89 4.91 5.54
N ALA A 103 -12.77 5.28 4.61
CA ALA A 103 -14.04 4.58 4.40
C ALA A 103 -13.82 3.12 3.96
N ALA A 104 -12.84 2.86 3.09
CA ALA A 104 -12.46 1.51 2.70
C ALA A 104 -11.93 0.71 3.90
N VAL A 105 -11.04 1.28 4.71
CA VAL A 105 -10.54 0.64 5.94
C VAL A 105 -11.68 0.31 6.90
N ALA A 106 -12.62 1.24 7.12
CA ALA A 106 -13.77 1.01 7.99
C ALA A 106 -14.65 -0.16 7.51
N ARG A 107 -14.87 -0.25 6.19
CA ARG A 107 -15.60 -1.37 5.58
C ARG A 107 -14.90 -2.71 5.81
N GLU A 108 -13.59 -2.78 5.56
CA GLU A 108 -12.83 -4.03 5.78
C GLU A 108 -12.81 -4.45 7.25
N LEU A 109 -12.72 -3.50 8.18
CA LEU A 109 -12.81 -3.77 9.62
C LEU A 109 -14.18 -4.29 10.04
N ALA A 110 -15.26 -3.76 9.45
CA ALA A 110 -16.61 -4.24 9.70
C ALA A 110 -16.81 -5.70 9.23
N LEU A 111 -16.15 -6.10 8.14
CA LEU A 111 -16.17 -7.48 7.62
C LEU A 111 -15.32 -8.43 8.47
N ALA A 112 -14.19 -7.97 9.00
CA ALA A 112 -13.30 -8.78 9.83
C ALA A 112 -13.92 -9.16 11.19
N GLY A 113 -14.94 -8.41 11.65
CA GLY A 113 -15.55 -8.59 12.96
C GLY A 113 -14.63 -8.17 14.12
N PRO A 114 -15.13 -8.18 15.37
CA PRO A 114 -14.29 -7.88 16.53
C PRO A 114 -13.18 -8.93 16.66
N SER A 115 -11.93 -8.46 16.72
CA SER A 115 -10.79 -9.29 17.09
C SER A 115 -11.06 -9.91 18.46
N ARG A 116 -11.17 -11.26 18.51
CA ARG A 116 -11.30 -12.02 19.75
C ARG A 116 -10.04 -11.93 20.61
#